data_AF-A0A1V4IDU7-F1
#
_entry.id   AF-A0A1V4IDU7-F1
#
_cell.length_a   1.000
_cell.length_b   1.000
_cell.length_c   1.000
_cell.angle_alpha   90.00
_cell.angle_beta   90.00
_cell.angle_gamma   90.00
#
_symmetry.space_group_name_H-M   'P 1'
#
loop_
_entity.id
_entity.type
_entity.pdbx_description
1 polymer ?
#
loop_
_entity_poly.entity_id
_entity_poly.type
_entity_poly.pdbx_seq_one_letter_code
_entity_poly.pdbx_strand_id
1 'polypeptide(L)'
;MKIKLIDESLRKDAIEIIKESWGSDILVSRGKVHHMELATGLAAIEGNQIVGLITYDVHKEECEIVSLDSFDENKGIGSRLIEEVFMIARQNGCKRVWLITTNDNTRAIRFYQKRGYNMIALHVGAVDEARKIKPQIPATGYDDIPIRHEIEFERCI
;
A
#
# COMPACT_ATOMS: atom_id res chain seq x y z
N MET A 1 18.87 8.46 4.18
CA MET A 1 17.75 8.01 3.31
C MET A 1 17.41 8.96 2.15
N LYS A 2 17.46 8.46 0.90
CA LYS A 2 16.98 9.11 -0.35
C LYS A 2 15.72 8.40 -0.86
N ILE A 3 14.82 9.08 -1.57
CA ILE A 3 13.64 8.45 -2.22
C ILE A 3 13.87 8.47 -3.72
N LYS A 4 13.60 7.35 -4.40
CA LYS A 4 13.74 7.21 -5.86
C LYS A 4 12.54 6.48 -6.45
N LEU A 5 12.25 6.72 -7.73
CA LEU A 5 11.33 5.88 -8.50
C LEU A 5 11.88 4.46 -8.65
N ILE A 6 10.99 3.47 -8.64
CA ILE A 6 11.33 2.07 -8.95
C ILE A 6 11.50 1.93 -10.46
N ASP A 7 12.71 2.18 -10.93
CA ASP A 7 13.15 1.96 -12.30
C ASP A 7 13.61 0.51 -12.54
N GLU A 8 14.11 0.20 -13.74
CA GLU A 8 14.60 -1.13 -14.11
C GLU A 8 15.69 -1.65 -13.17
N SER A 9 16.52 -0.77 -12.61
CA SER A 9 17.63 -1.16 -11.72
C SER A 9 17.16 -1.59 -10.34
N LEU A 10 16.04 -1.05 -9.86
CA LEU A 10 15.46 -1.35 -8.53
C LEU A 10 14.32 -2.36 -8.60
N ARG A 11 13.75 -2.59 -9.79
CA ARG A 11 12.51 -3.36 -9.98
C ARG A 11 12.59 -4.77 -9.44
N LYS A 12 13.70 -5.47 -9.72
CA LYS A 12 13.88 -6.86 -9.26
C LYS A 12 13.83 -6.95 -7.74
N ASP A 13 14.67 -6.16 -7.06
CA ASP A 13 14.75 -6.15 -5.59
C ASP A 13 13.42 -5.71 -4.97
N ALA A 14 12.75 -4.72 -5.56
CA ALA A 14 11.44 -4.27 -5.09
C ALA A 14 10.37 -5.37 -5.17
N ILE A 15 10.33 -6.13 -6.28
CA ILE A 15 9.37 -7.24 -6.45
C ILE A 15 9.65 -8.35 -5.45
N GLU A 16 10.92 -8.70 -5.20
CA GLU A 16 11.30 -9.72 -4.22
C GLU A 16 10.81 -9.33 -2.82
N ILE A 17 11.07 -8.09 -2.40
CA ILE A 17 10.61 -7.55 -1.12
C ILE A 17 9.08 -7.57 -0.99
N ILE A 18 8.34 -7.18 -2.05
CA ILE A 18 6.88 -7.20 -2.05
C ILE A 18 6.35 -8.63 -1.96
N LYS A 19 6.94 -9.58 -2.69
CA LYS A 19 6.59 -11.00 -2.62
C LYS A 19 6.79 -11.55 -1.21
N GLU A 20 7.90 -11.20 -0.56
CA GLU A 20 8.17 -11.59 0.83
C GLU A 20 7.15 -11.00 1.81
N SER A 21 6.77 -9.74 1.61
CA SER A 21 5.87 -9.02 2.52
C SER A 21 4.40 -9.44 2.36
N TRP A 22 3.96 -9.75 1.14
CA TRP A 22 2.54 -9.99 0.80
C TRP A 22 2.24 -11.41 0.29
N GLY A 23 3.24 -12.29 0.24
CA GLY A 23 3.12 -13.69 -0.16
C GLY A 23 2.87 -13.95 -1.66
N SER A 24 2.79 -12.91 -2.49
CA SER A 24 2.75 -13.03 -3.96
C SER A 24 3.10 -11.70 -4.64
N ASP A 25 3.28 -11.73 -5.97
CA ASP A 25 3.38 -10.57 -6.86
C ASP A 25 2.04 -9.93 -7.24
N ILE A 26 0.96 -10.39 -6.62
CA ILE A 26 -0.38 -9.90 -6.88
C ILE A 26 -0.96 -9.34 -5.60
N LEU A 27 -1.48 -8.12 -5.68
CA LEU A 27 -2.34 -7.55 -4.65
C LEU A 27 -3.76 -7.43 -5.19
N VAL A 28 -4.73 -7.54 -4.29
CA VAL A 28 -6.14 -7.38 -4.60
C VAL A 28 -6.70 -6.33 -3.67
N SER A 29 -7.31 -5.30 -4.24
CA SER A 29 -8.02 -4.25 -3.51
C SER A 29 -9.30 -3.92 -4.27
N ARG A 30 -10.44 -3.85 -3.57
CA ARG A 30 -11.74 -3.54 -4.20
C ARG A 30 -12.08 -4.46 -5.39
N GLY A 31 -11.62 -5.71 -5.36
CA GLY A 31 -11.78 -6.69 -6.44
C GLY A 31 -10.91 -6.47 -7.68
N LYS A 32 -10.05 -5.45 -7.71
CA LYS A 32 -9.06 -5.21 -8.77
C LYS A 32 -7.77 -5.95 -8.46
N VAL A 33 -7.23 -6.61 -9.48
CA VAL A 33 -5.93 -7.29 -9.43
C VAL A 33 -4.83 -6.32 -9.85
N HIS A 34 -3.82 -6.18 -9.00
CA HIS A 34 -2.62 -5.39 -9.27
C HIS A 34 -1.42 -6.31 -9.41
N HIS A 35 -0.78 -6.28 -10.58
CA HIS A 35 0.46 -7.01 -10.83
C HIS A 35 1.66 -6.14 -10.46
N MET A 36 2.41 -6.56 -9.44
CA MET A 36 3.48 -5.74 -8.85
C MET A 36 4.65 -5.51 -9.79
N GLU A 37 4.82 -6.38 -10.80
CA GLU A 37 5.84 -6.19 -11.84
C GLU A 37 5.57 -4.97 -12.73
N LEU A 38 4.31 -4.55 -12.82
CA LEU A 38 3.86 -3.41 -13.62
C LEU A 38 3.57 -2.17 -12.77
N ALA A 39 3.56 -2.31 -11.44
CA ALA A 39 3.20 -1.23 -10.54
C ALA A 39 4.22 -0.08 -10.61
N THR A 40 3.69 1.15 -10.52
CA THR A 40 4.53 2.33 -10.29
C THR A 40 4.82 2.42 -8.80
N GLY A 41 6.02 2.85 -8.41
CA GLY A 41 6.35 2.98 -7.00
C GLY A 41 7.61 3.79 -6.72
N LEU A 42 7.83 4.03 -5.43
CA LEU A 42 9.01 4.69 -4.89
C LEU A 42 9.72 3.76 -3.90
N ALA A 43 11.04 3.83 -3.89
CA ALA A 43 11.90 3.18 -2.91
C ALA A 43 12.61 4.22 -2.04
N ALA A 44 12.54 4.02 -0.72
CA ALA A 44 13.39 4.68 0.25
C ALA A 44 14.70 3.89 0.39
N ILE A 45 15.83 4.55 0.14
CA ILE A 45 17.16 3.93 0.09
C ILE A 45 18.08 4.56 1.14
N GLU A 46 18.73 3.72 1.94
CA GLU A 46 19.78 4.09 2.87
C GLU A 46 21.06 3.31 2.55
N GLY A 47 22.14 4.02 2.21
CA GLY A 47 23.32 3.38 1.61
C GLY A 47 22.94 2.68 0.29
N ASN A 48 23.13 1.36 0.25
CA ASN A 48 22.75 0.48 -0.86
C ASN A 48 21.53 -0.40 -0.54
N GLN A 49 20.79 -0.13 0.54
CA GLN A 49 19.66 -0.95 0.96
C GLN A 49 18.33 -0.21 0.79
N ILE A 50 17.32 -0.93 0.31
CA ILE A 50 15.94 -0.48 0.32
C ILE A 50 15.42 -0.63 1.76
N VAL A 51 15.08 0.50 2.38
CA VAL A 51 14.54 0.57 3.75
C VAL A 51 13.03 0.80 3.80
N GLY A 52 12.41 1.02 2.63
CA GLY A 52 10.97 1.01 2.45
C GLY A 52 10.56 1.15 0.99
N LEU A 53 9.35 0.70 0.66
CA LEU A 53 8.75 0.73 -0.65
C LEU A 53 7.31 1.24 -0.55
N ILE A 54 6.86 1.96 -1.55
CA ILE A 54 5.44 2.28 -1.74
C ILE A 54 5.10 2.08 -3.21
N THR A 55 4.01 1.39 -3.48
CA THR A 55 3.45 1.28 -4.83
C THR A 55 2.14 2.03 -4.91
N TYR A 56 1.85 2.59 -6.07
CA TYR A 56 0.64 3.35 -6.29
C TYR A 56 0.18 3.22 -7.74
N ASP A 57 -1.12 3.41 -7.93
CA ASP A 57 -1.76 3.44 -9.24
C ASP A 57 -2.54 4.75 -9.37
N VAL A 58 -2.34 5.45 -10.49
CA VAL A 58 -3.08 6.68 -10.81
C VAL A 58 -4.10 6.32 -11.87
N HIS A 59 -5.38 6.46 -11.53
CA HIS A 59 -6.47 6.22 -12.46
C HIS A 59 -7.46 7.39 -12.44
N LYS A 60 -7.62 8.03 -13.61
CA LYS A 60 -8.42 9.26 -13.77
C LYS A 60 -7.92 10.35 -12.80
N GLU A 61 -8.76 10.78 -11.86
CA GLU A 61 -8.48 11.83 -10.90
C GLU A 61 -8.22 11.25 -9.50
N GLU A 62 -7.87 9.97 -9.39
CA GLU A 62 -7.62 9.30 -8.11
C GLU A 62 -6.27 8.59 -8.11
N CYS A 63 -5.59 8.62 -6.97
CA CYS A 63 -4.38 7.86 -6.75
C CYS A 63 -4.60 6.83 -5.63
N GLU A 64 -4.48 5.56 -5.95
CA GLU A 64 -4.51 4.46 -4.99
C GLU A 64 -3.09 4.18 -4.50
N ILE A 65 -2.84 4.17 -3.20
CA ILE A 65 -1.66 3.51 -2.62
C ILE A 65 -1.98 2.01 -2.54
N VAL A 66 -1.26 1.21 -3.33
CA VAL A 66 -1.53 -0.22 -3.50
C VAL A 66 -0.76 -1.04 -2.46
N SER A 67 0.49 -0.70 -2.16
CA SER A 67 1.27 -1.29 -1.09
C SER A 67 2.15 -0.27 -0.40
N LEU A 68 2.43 -0.49 0.88
CA LEU A 68 3.42 0.27 1.64
C LEU A 68 4.16 -0.69 2.57
N ASP A 69 5.47 -0.78 2.35
CA ASP A 69 6.38 -1.66 3.08
C ASP A 69 7.46 -0.79 3.73
N SER A 70 7.59 -0.84 5.05
CA SER A 70 8.58 -0.05 5.81
C SER A 70 9.20 -0.94 6.87
N PHE A 71 10.48 -1.30 6.70
CA PHE A 71 11.14 -2.32 7.51
C PHE A 71 11.62 -1.81 8.87
N ASP A 72 11.80 -0.48 8.98
CA ASP A 72 12.15 0.18 10.24
C ASP A 72 11.00 1.05 10.74
N GLU A 73 10.29 0.56 11.74
CA GLU A 73 9.23 1.30 12.38
C GLU A 73 9.74 2.52 13.14
N ASN A 74 8.88 3.53 13.29
CA ASN A 74 9.14 4.76 14.05
C ASN A 74 10.32 5.62 13.56
N LYS A 75 10.94 5.30 12.41
CA LYS A 75 11.93 6.16 11.73
C LYS A 75 11.33 7.14 10.72
N GLY A 76 10.01 7.14 10.56
CA GLY A 76 9.29 8.07 9.67
C GLY A 76 9.37 7.73 8.18
N ILE A 77 9.91 6.57 7.80
CA ILE A 77 10.07 6.14 6.40
C ILE A 77 8.71 6.10 5.68
N GLY A 78 7.75 5.35 6.23
CA GLY A 78 6.41 5.25 5.65
C GLY A 78 5.69 6.61 5.56
N SER A 79 5.90 7.52 6.52
CA SER A 79 5.34 8.88 6.43
C SER A 79 5.88 9.64 5.23
N ARG A 80 7.19 9.56 5.00
CA ARG A 80 7.83 10.27 3.89
C ARG A 80 7.37 9.70 2.55
N LEU A 81 7.33 8.37 2.42
CA LEU A 81 6.86 7.70 1.21
C LEU A 81 5.43 8.10 0.82
N ILE A 82 4.51 8.14 1.80
CA ILE A 82 3.13 8.59 1.58
C ILE A 82 3.07 10.04 1.12
N GLU A 83 3.85 10.92 1.75
CA GLU A 83 3.82 12.34 1.39
C GLU A 83 4.37 12.57 -0.03
N GLU A 84 5.40 11.81 -0.45
CA GLU A 84 5.87 11.85 -1.84
C GLU A 84 4.78 11.39 -2.83
N VAL A 85 4.06 10.30 -2.54
CA VAL A 85 2.92 9.87 -3.38
C VAL A 85 1.81 10.91 -3.40
N PHE A 86 1.53 11.56 -2.27
CA PHE A 86 0.55 12.65 -2.19
C PHE A 86 0.94 13.83 -3.09
N MET A 87 2.21 14.22 -3.06
CA MET A 87 2.72 15.28 -3.94
C MET A 87 2.67 14.90 -5.42
N ILE A 88 3.01 13.65 -5.76
CA ILE A 88 2.89 13.12 -7.12
C ILE A 88 1.42 13.14 -7.58
N ALA A 89 0.50 12.64 -6.77
CA ALA A 89 -0.92 12.63 -7.09
C ALA A 89 -1.46 14.06 -7.32
N ARG A 90 -1.06 15.00 -6.46
CA ARG A 90 -1.40 16.43 -6.61
C ARG A 90 -0.88 17.02 -7.91
N GLN A 91 0.36 16.73 -8.28
CA GLN A 91 0.94 17.18 -9.55
C GLN A 91 0.24 16.58 -10.78
N ASN A 92 -0.30 15.37 -10.65
CA ASN A 92 -1.08 14.70 -11.69
C ASN A 92 -2.56 15.13 -11.72
N GLY A 93 -2.96 16.14 -10.93
CA GLY A 93 -4.35 16.63 -10.91
C GLY A 93 -5.35 15.67 -10.26
N CYS A 94 -4.88 14.74 -9.43
CA CYS A 94 -5.78 13.90 -8.63
C CYS A 94 -6.54 14.75 -7.61
N LYS A 95 -7.75 14.30 -7.26
CA LYS A 95 -8.63 14.88 -6.24
C LYS A 95 -8.46 14.22 -4.88
N ARG A 96 -7.98 12.98 -4.85
CA ARG A 96 -7.70 12.23 -3.63
C ARG A 96 -6.56 11.23 -3.79
N VAL A 97 -5.93 10.93 -2.67
CA VAL A 97 -5.13 9.72 -2.47
C VAL A 97 -5.90 8.80 -1.54
N TRP A 98 -6.08 7.54 -1.94
CA TRP A 98 -6.86 6.57 -1.20
C TRP A 98 -6.14 5.23 -1.11
N LEU A 99 -6.60 4.36 -0.21
CA LEU A 99 -6.04 3.03 -0.01
C LEU A 99 -7.02 2.10 0.69
N ILE A 100 -6.71 0.81 0.63
CA ILE A 100 -7.38 -0.24 1.39
C ILE A 100 -6.42 -0.81 2.44
N THR A 101 -6.94 -1.03 3.64
CA THR A 101 -6.31 -1.92 4.62
C THR A 101 -7.34 -2.90 5.15
N THR A 102 -6.90 -4.05 5.64
CA THR A 102 -7.80 -5.05 6.21
C THR A 102 -8.13 -4.74 7.67
N ASN A 103 -9.28 -5.21 8.14
CA ASN A 103 -9.80 -4.91 9.48
C ASN A 103 -8.90 -5.37 10.64
N ASP A 104 -8.04 -6.35 10.42
CA ASP A 104 -7.09 -6.85 11.41
C ASP A 104 -5.88 -5.92 11.59
N ASN A 105 -5.55 -5.10 10.57
CA ASN A 105 -4.35 -4.28 10.59
C ASN A 105 -4.55 -2.97 11.38
N THR A 106 -4.77 -3.11 12.68
CA THR A 106 -5.00 -2.00 13.62
C THR A 106 -3.85 -0.99 13.62
N ARG A 107 -2.62 -1.47 13.35
CA ARG A 107 -1.41 -0.64 13.24
C ARG A 107 -1.49 0.28 12.02
N ALA A 108 -1.88 -0.24 10.86
CA ALA A 108 -2.09 0.55 9.65
C ALA A 108 -3.26 1.54 9.81
N ILE A 109 -4.39 1.09 10.37
CA ILE A 109 -5.56 1.94 10.67
C ILE A 109 -5.13 3.17 11.49
N ARG A 110 -4.44 2.93 12.62
CA ARG A 110 -3.90 4.02 13.45
C ARG A 110 -2.91 4.89 12.69
N PHE A 111 -2.04 4.28 11.89
CA PHE A 111 -1.01 4.97 11.14
C PHE A 111 -1.58 5.96 10.10
N TYR A 112 -2.60 5.55 9.34
CA TYR A 112 -3.23 6.40 8.32
C TYR A 112 -4.08 7.52 8.94
N GLN A 113 -4.86 7.24 9.98
CA GLN A 113 -5.63 8.28 10.70
C GLN A 113 -4.73 9.40 11.22
N LYS A 114 -3.56 9.07 11.77
CA LYS A 114 -2.59 10.07 12.25
C LYS A 114 -1.99 10.94 11.15
N ARG A 115 -2.16 10.59 9.88
CA ARG A 115 -1.59 11.26 8.70
C ARG A 115 -2.65 11.95 7.85
N GLY A 116 -3.82 12.21 8.42
CA GLY A 116 -4.89 12.96 7.77
C GLY A 116 -5.71 12.14 6.77
N TYR A 117 -5.58 10.81 6.77
CA TYR A 117 -6.49 9.95 6.02
C TYR A 117 -7.75 9.69 6.86
N ASN A 118 -8.91 9.92 6.27
CA ASN A 118 -10.21 9.63 6.87
C ASN A 118 -10.71 8.26 6.41
N MET A 119 -11.39 7.53 7.29
CA MET A 119 -12.13 6.31 6.90
C MET A 119 -13.41 6.74 6.20
N ILE A 120 -13.65 6.23 5.00
CA ILE A 120 -14.82 6.62 4.19
C ILE A 120 -15.74 5.45 3.84
N ALA A 121 -15.25 4.21 3.90
CA ALA A 121 -16.07 3.04 3.67
C ALA A 121 -15.55 1.80 4.40
N LEU A 122 -16.48 0.94 4.80
CA LEU A 122 -16.23 -0.42 5.26
C LEU A 122 -16.86 -1.38 4.26
N HIS A 123 -16.05 -2.23 3.65
CA HIS A 123 -16.49 -3.21 2.66
C HIS A 123 -16.56 -4.58 3.32
N VAL A 124 -17.75 -4.87 3.88
CA VAL A 124 -18.02 -6.09 4.63
C VAL A 124 -17.92 -7.31 3.71
N GLY A 125 -17.16 -8.31 4.15
CA GLY A 125 -16.92 -9.58 3.43
C GLY A 125 -15.99 -9.46 2.21
N ALA A 126 -15.44 -8.27 1.91
CA ALA A 126 -14.65 -8.06 0.70
C ALA A 126 -13.40 -8.97 0.61
N VAL A 127 -12.81 -9.32 1.75
CA VAL A 127 -11.62 -10.19 1.79
C VAL A 127 -11.99 -11.64 1.44
N ASP A 128 -13.21 -12.08 1.71
CA ASP A 128 -13.67 -13.41 1.32
C ASP A 128 -13.75 -13.53 -0.21
N GLU A 129 -14.17 -12.47 -0.90
CA GLU A 129 -14.13 -12.38 -2.36
C GLU A 129 -12.70 -12.27 -2.88
N ALA A 130 -11.84 -11.46 -2.25
CA ALA A 130 -10.43 -11.36 -2.60
C ALA A 130 -9.71 -12.71 -2.50
N ARG A 131 -10.06 -13.55 -1.51
CA ARG A 131 -9.51 -14.92 -1.36
C ARG A 131 -9.85 -15.85 -2.51
N LYS A 132 -10.97 -15.65 -3.22
CA LYS A 132 -11.29 -16.45 -4.42
C LYS A 132 -10.29 -16.18 -5.55
N ILE A 133 -9.71 -14.98 -5.57
CA ILE A 133 -8.70 -14.56 -6.55
C ILE A 133 -7.28 -14.87 -6.04
N LYS A 134 -6.99 -14.57 -4.77
CA LYS A 134 -5.71 -14.80 -4.09
C LYS A 134 -5.92 -15.70 -2.87
N PRO A 135 -5.99 -17.03 -3.03
CA PRO A 135 -6.21 -17.97 -1.92
C PRO A 135 -5.12 -17.94 -0.84
N GLN A 136 -3.97 -17.33 -1.12
CA GLN A 136 -2.85 -17.15 -0.20
C GLN A 136 -3.13 -16.12 0.90
N ILE A 137 -4.21 -15.32 0.80
CA ILE A 137 -4.61 -14.40 1.87
C ILE A 137 -5.03 -15.25 3.10
N PRO A 138 -4.37 -15.09 4.26
CA PRO A 138 -4.67 -15.91 5.42
C PRO A 138 -6.08 -15.64 5.98
N ALA A 139 -6.61 -16.60 6.73
CA ALA A 139 -7.91 -16.47 7.39
C ALA A 139 -7.84 -15.53 8.62
N THR A 140 -6.69 -15.52 9.29
CA THR A 140 -6.40 -14.74 10.50
C THR A 140 -5.14 -13.92 10.26
N GLY A 141 -5.16 -12.66 10.67
CA GLY A 141 -4.06 -11.72 10.48
C GLY A 141 -3.43 -11.28 11.80
N TYR A 142 -3.16 -9.98 11.93
CA TYR A 142 -2.54 -9.43 13.14
C TYR A 142 -3.42 -9.62 14.38
N ASP A 143 -2.78 -9.78 15.54
CA ASP A 143 -3.44 -9.89 16.85
C ASP A 143 -4.53 -11.00 16.92
N ASP A 144 -4.35 -12.08 16.14
CA ASP A 144 -5.31 -13.18 15.98
C ASP A 144 -6.70 -12.74 15.48
N ILE A 145 -6.80 -11.59 14.81
CA ILE A 145 -8.04 -11.05 14.28
C ILE A 145 -8.37 -11.71 12.93
N PRO A 146 -9.60 -12.25 12.74
CA PRO A 146 -10.03 -12.74 11.45
C PRO A 146 -10.01 -11.65 10.37
N ILE A 147 -9.38 -11.93 9.24
CA ILE A 147 -9.35 -11.01 8.11
C ILE A 147 -10.67 -11.19 7.35
N ARG A 148 -11.53 -10.20 7.29
CA ARG A 148 -12.87 -10.34 6.67
C ARG A 148 -13.28 -9.13 5.85
N HIS A 149 -12.79 -7.96 6.21
CA HIS A 149 -13.30 -6.70 5.69
C HIS A 149 -12.15 -5.84 5.20
N GLU A 150 -12.43 -5.08 4.16
CA GLU A 150 -11.58 -4.00 3.69
C GLU A 150 -12.10 -2.68 4.28
N ILE A 151 -11.18 -1.83 4.73
CA ILE A 151 -11.46 -0.47 5.19
C ILE A 151 -10.81 0.47 4.18
N GLU A 152 -11.63 1.35 3.61
CA GLU A 152 -11.19 2.37 2.67
C GLU A 152 -10.88 3.67 3.39
N PHE A 153 -9.68 4.18 3.13
CA PHE A 153 -9.18 5.44 3.61
C PHE A 153 -8.95 6.40 2.46
N GLU A 154 -9.15 7.70 2.69
CA GLU A 154 -8.76 8.73 1.73
C GLU A 154 -8.19 9.97 2.40
N ARG A 155 -7.35 10.69 1.66
CA ARG A 155 -6.92 12.06 1.95
C ARG A 155 -7.14 12.89 0.68
N CYS A 156 -7.99 13.90 0.77
CA CYS A 156 -8.23 14.84 -0.33
C CYS A 156 -6.97 15.69 -0.61
N ILE A 157 -6.80 16.06 -1.88
CA ILE A 157 -5.69 16.90 -2.37
C ILE A 157 -6.03 18.39 -2.29
#